data_AF-A0A8T5ZRE6-F1
#
_entry.id   AF-A0A8T5ZRE6-F1
#
_cell.length_a   1.000
_cell.length_b   1.000
_cell.length_c   1.000
_cell.angle_alpha   90.00
_cell.angle_beta   90.00
_cell.angle_gamma   90.00
#
_symmetry.space_group_name_H-M   'P 1'
#
loop_
_entity.id
_entity.type
_entity.pdbx_description
1 polymer ?
#
loop_
_entity_poly.entity_id
_entity_poly.type
_entity_poly.pdbx_seq_one_letter_code
_entity_poly.pdbx_strand_id
1 'polypeptide(L)' 'ERVLASQQRETLSELSVEEVFNRRLALEELDESQQQRLQHLFTTTLYTLAGEHEA' A
#
# COMPACT_ATOMS: atom_id res chain seq x y z
N GLU A 1 15.59 -4.96 29.73
CA GLU A 1 14.19 -4.94 29.28
C GLU A 1 13.82 -3.50 28.93
N ARG A 2 13.05 -3.30 27.86
CA ARG A 2 12.40 -2.03 27.43
C ARG A 2 13.28 -0.92 26.81
N VAL A 3 13.84 -1.21 25.63
CA VAL A 3 13.89 -0.19 24.57
C VAL A 3 12.84 -0.60 23.55
N LEU A 4 11.58 -0.33 23.90
CA LEU A 4 10.51 -0.32 22.91
C LEU A 4 10.85 0.84 21.99
N ALA A 5 11.50 0.51 20.87
CA ALA A 5 11.66 1.42 19.75
C ALA A 5 10.31 2.10 19.55
N SER A 6 10.32 3.42 19.65
CA SER A 6 9.26 4.30 19.19
C SER A 6 9.14 4.13 17.67
N GLN A 7 8.76 2.93 17.22
CA GLN A 7 8.19 2.75 15.92
C GLN A 7 6.90 3.54 15.97
N GLN A 8 6.90 4.64 15.23
CA GLN A 8 5.74 5.46 14.99
C GLN A 8 4.60 4.49 14.65
N ARG A 9 3.72 4.26 15.61
CA ARG A 9 2.58 3.35 15.47
C ARG A 9 1.56 4.11 14.64
N GLU A 10 1.88 4.34 13.37
CA GLU A 10 0.91 4.82 12.40
C GLU A 10 -0.21 3.81 12.41
N THR A 11 -1.37 4.24 12.87
CA THR A 11 -2.53 3.36 12.86
C THR A 11 -2.94 3.20 11.40
N LEU A 12 -3.34 1.99 10.99
CA LEU A 12 -3.90 1.77 9.63
C LEU A 12 -5.14 2.65 9.36
N SER A 13 -5.63 3.38 10.36
CA SER A 13 -6.68 4.40 10.27
C SER A 13 -6.22 5.73 9.67
N GLU A 14 -4.91 5.99 9.61
CA GLU A 14 -4.32 7.24 9.08
C GLU A 14 -3.67 7.06 7.70
N LEU A 15 -3.43 5.80 7.30
CA LEU A 15 -2.79 5.45 6.04
C LEU A 15 -3.82 5.15 4.96
N SER A 16 -3.63 5.72 3.78
CA SER A 16 -4.41 5.33 2.60
C SER A 16 -4.08 3.88 2.23
N VAL A 17 -5.05 3.19 1.61
CA VAL A 17 -4.86 1.82 1.11
C VAL A 17 -3.71 1.75 0.10
N GLU A 18 -3.49 2.82 -0.67
CA GLU A 18 -2.36 3.00 -1.58
C GLU A 18 -1.01 3.09 -0.85
N GLU A 19 -0.96 3.81 0.27
CA GLU A 19 0.29 3.94 1.02
C GLU A 19 0.69 2.65 1.75
N VAL A 20 -0.30 1.91 2.28
CA VAL A 20 -0.08 0.57 2.83
C VAL A 20 0.47 -0.37 1.74
N PHE A 21 -0.08 -0.32 0.52
CA PHE A 21 0.39 -1.12 -0.59
C PHE A 21 1.83 -0.77 -0.99
N ASN A 22 2.16 0.51 -1.10
CA ASN A 22 3.52 0.97 -1.43
C ASN A 22 4.55 0.54 -0.38
N ARG A 23 4.22 0.66 0.92
CA ARG A 23 5.10 0.18 2.00
C ARG A 23 5.30 -1.32 1.95
N ARG A 24 4.27 -2.09 1.61
CA ARG A 24 4.40 -3.54 1.43
C ARG A 24 5.27 -3.88 0.22
N LEU A 25 5.06 -3.18 -0.90
CA LEU A 25 5.80 -3.38 -2.15
C LEU A 25 7.30 -3.10 -1.98
N ALA A 26 7.66 -2.11 -1.16
CA ALA A 26 9.05 -1.75 -0.85
C ALA A 26 9.81 -2.79 -0.01
N LEU A 27 9.12 -3.76 0.59
CA LEU A 27 9.75 -4.88 1.32
C LEU A 27 10.11 -6.06 0.41
N GLU A 28 9.65 -6.05 -0.84
CA GLU A 28 9.89 -7.10 -1.83
C GLU A 28 11.08 -6.69 -2.73
N GLU A 29 11.91 -7.67 -3.12
CA GLU A 29 13.00 -7.42 -4.08
C GLU A 29 12.45 -7.42 -5.51
N LEU A 30 11.97 -6.26 -5.95
CA LEU A 30 11.37 -6.05 -7.26
C LEU A 30 12.20 -5.06 -8.08
N ASP A 31 12.31 -5.30 -9.38
CA ASP A 31 12.83 -4.29 -10.31
C ASP A 31 11.79 -3.19 -10.57
N GLU A 32 12.25 -2.03 -11.06
CA GLU A 32 11.37 -0.88 -11.33
C GLU A 32 10.20 -1.22 -12.26
N SER A 33 10.40 -2.13 -13.22
CA SER A 33 9.34 -2.52 -14.15
C SER A 33 8.24 -3.34 -13.46
N GLN A 34 8.61 -4.25 -12.56
CA GLN A 34 7.65 -4.99 -11.75
C GLN A 34 6.93 -4.07 -10.78
N GLN A 35 7.66 -3.15 -10.14
CA GLN A 35 7.08 -2.20 -9.20
C GLN A 35 6.02 -1.31 -9.88
N GLN A 36 6.33 -0.74 -11.04
CA GLN A 36 5.38 0.08 -11.81
C GLN A 36 4.18 -0.74 -12.29
N ARG A 37 4.41 -1.97 -12.76
CA ARG A 37 3.30 -2.84 -13.20
C ARG A 37 2.36 -3.18 -12.06
N LEU A 38 2.89 -3.50 -10.88
CA LEU A 38 2.11 -3.85 -9.70
C LEU A 38 1.34 -2.65 -9.15
N GLN A 39 1.95 -1.46 -9.10
CA GLN A 39 1.26 -0.22 -8.76
C GLN A 39 0.10 0.05 -9.73
N HIS A 40 0.34 -0.04 -11.04
CA HIS A 40 -0.70 0.20 -12.04
C HIS A 40 -1.89 -0.76 -11.91
N LEU A 41 -1.62 -2.06 -11.75
CA LEU A 41 -2.65 -3.09 -11.56
C LEU A 41 -3.48 -2.81 -10.29
N PHE A 42 -2.80 -2.48 -9.19
CA PHE A 42 -3.45 -2.20 -7.92
C PHE A 42 -4.35 -0.95 -7.96
N THR A 43 -3.85 0.15 -8.53
CA THR A 43 -4.63 1.37 -8.68
C THR A 43 -5.84 1.13 -9.60
N THR A 44 -5.68 0.37 -10.68
CA THR A 44 -6.77 0.03 -11.60
C THR A 44 -7.84 -0.82 -10.91
N THR A 45 -7.46 -1.82 -10.11
CA THR A 45 -8.43 -2.65 -9.38
C THR A 45 -9.14 -1.86 -8.29
N LEU A 46 -8.45 -0.96 -7.58
CA LEU A 46 -9.08 -0.04 -6.63
C LEU A 46 -10.14 0.83 -7.29
N TYR A 47 -9.82 1.46 -8.43
CA TYR A 47 -10.80 2.27 -9.16
C TYR A 47 -11.95 1.43 -9.72
N THR A 48 -11.69 0.20 -10.16
CA THR A 48 -12.75 -0.71 -10.64
C THR A 48 -13.70 -1.08 -9.50
N LEU A 49 -13.17 -1.47 -8.33
CA LEU A 49 -13.97 -1.82 -7.15
C LEU A 49 -14.70 -0.61 -6.55
N ALA A 50 -14.09 0.58 -6.61
CA ALA A 50 -14.73 1.81 -6.16
C ALA A 50 -15.82 2.29 -7.13
N GLY A 51 -15.61 2.13 -8.44
CA GLY A 51 -16.58 2.47 -9.50
C GLY A 51 -17.76 1.51 -9.59
N GLU A 52 -17.63 0.26 -9.14
CA GLU A 52 -18.77 -0.66 -8.96
C GLU A 52 -19.66 -0.30 -7.75
N HIS A 53 -19.34 0.76 -6.99
CA HIS A 53 -20.13 1.21 -5.83
C HIS A 53 -21.05 2.42 -6.11
N GLU A 54 -21.07 2.97 -7.33
CA GLU A 54 -21.96 4.08 -7.74
C GLU A 54 -23.08 3.64 -8.70
N ALA A 55 -23.67 2.46 -8.47
CA ALA A 55 -24.88 2.01 -9.17
C ALA A 55 -26.17 2.62 -8.58
#